data_AF-A0A1I7CAB2-F1
#
_entry.id   AF-A0A1I7CAB2-F1
#
_cell.length_a   1.000
_cell.length_b   1.000
_cell.length_c   1.000
_cell.angle_alpha   90.00
_cell.angle_beta   90.00
_cell.angle_gamma   90.00
#
_symmetry.space_group_name_H-M   'P 1'
#
loop_
_entity.id
_entity.type
_entity.pdbx_description
1 polymer ?
#
loop_
_entity_poly.entity_id
_entity_poly.type
_entity_poly.pdbx_seq_one_letter_code
_entity_poly.pdbx_strand_id
1 'polypeptide(L)'
;MTAANAIDPRDYAIIRALGALCLATPNVELARAYLRDAGAGERIHHAAQVQRCQQALAQGKARRVSDQTIEIAFPSCRLACVFEELLQEDARQ
;
A
#
# COMPACT_ATOMS: atom_id res chain seq x y z
N MET A 1 3.27 21.86 13.63
CA MET A 1 2.64 22.27 12.35
C MET A 1 2.89 21.17 11.34
N THR A 2 1.86 20.43 10.97
CA THR A 2 1.91 19.17 10.23
C THR A 2 2.04 19.42 8.73
N ALA A 3 3.05 18.80 8.10
CA ALA A 3 3.32 18.84 6.66
C ALA A 3 2.30 18.01 5.85
N ALA A 4 1.01 18.31 6.01
CA ALA A 4 -0.08 17.45 5.55
C ALA A 4 -0.56 17.67 4.10
N ASN A 5 0.12 18.48 3.27
CA ASN A 5 -0.41 18.85 1.94
C ASN A 5 0.60 18.90 0.79
N ALA A 6 1.80 18.33 0.94
CA ALA A 6 2.71 18.22 -0.19
C ALA A 6 2.21 17.07 -1.10
N ILE A 7 1.62 17.41 -2.25
CA ILE A 7 1.31 16.45 -3.31
C ILE A 7 2.61 15.74 -3.66
N ASP A 8 2.62 14.40 -3.61
CA ASP A 8 3.78 13.62 -3.99
C ASP A 8 4.09 13.88 -5.49
N PRO A 9 5.31 14.31 -5.84
CA PRO A 9 5.69 14.53 -7.24
C PRO A 9 5.42 13.33 -8.15
N ARG A 10 5.39 12.11 -7.59
CA ARG A 10 5.04 10.87 -8.30
C ARG A 10 3.56 10.77 -8.66
N ASP A 11 2.67 11.37 -7.89
CA ASP A 11 1.24 11.43 -8.22
C ASP A 11 1.01 12.29 -9.46
N TYR A 12 1.84 13.33 -9.66
CA TYR A 12 1.84 14.10 -10.90
C TYR A 12 2.27 13.26 -12.11
N ALA A 13 3.18 12.31 -11.95
CA ALA A 13 3.54 11.38 -13.02
C ALA A 13 2.37 10.45 -13.39
N ILE A 14 1.56 10.00 -12.43
CA ILE A 14 0.33 9.24 -12.70
C ILE A 14 -0.68 10.08 -13.50
N ILE A 15 -0.87 11.35 -13.14
CA ILE A 15 -1.75 12.27 -13.88
C ILE A 15 -1.25 12.46 -15.31
N ARG A 16 0.06 12.61 -15.52
CA ARG A 16 0.65 12.72 -16.87
C ARG A 16 0.50 11.42 -17.67
N ALA A 17 0.60 10.26 -17.03
CA ALA A 17 0.34 8.98 -17.68
C ALA A 17 -1.10 8.89 -18.18
N LEU A 18 -2.08 9.29 -17.37
CA LEU A 18 -3.48 9.38 -17.78
C LEU A 18 -3.66 10.36 -18.94
N GLY A 19 -3.04 11.55 -18.84
CA GLY A 19 -3.06 12.54 -19.91
C GLY A 19 -2.55 12.00 -21.26
N ALA A 20 -1.47 11.22 -21.26
CA ALA A 20 -0.92 10.58 -22.46
C ALA A 20 -1.89 9.55 -23.08
N LEU A 21 -2.71 8.89 -22.27
CA LEU A 21 -3.74 7.93 -22.73
C LEU A 21 -5.01 8.64 -23.25
N CYS A 22 -5.30 9.85 -22.78
CA CYS A 22 -6.47 10.63 -23.19
C CYS A 22 -6.24 11.52 -24.43
N LEU A 23 -5.07 11.47 -25.07
CA LEU A 23 -4.81 12.16 -26.33
C LEU A 23 -5.68 11.60 -27.47
N ALA A 24 -5.95 12.41 -28.49
CA ALA A 24 -6.69 11.99 -29.69
C ALA A 24 -6.11 10.74 -30.35
N THR A 25 -4.79 10.56 -30.26
CA THR A 25 -4.11 9.28 -30.46
C THR A 25 -3.36 8.92 -29.18
N PRO A 26 -3.78 7.86 -28.45
CA PRO A 26 -3.15 7.49 -27.18
C PRO A 26 -1.66 7.17 -27.34
N ASN A 27 -0.82 7.76 -26.49
CA ASN A 27 0.61 7.48 -26.45
C ASN A 27 0.95 6.54 -25.29
N VAL A 28 0.87 5.24 -25.56
CA VAL A 28 1.08 4.18 -24.56
C VAL A 28 2.52 4.15 -24.04
N GLU A 29 3.51 4.43 -24.88
CA GLU A 29 4.92 4.41 -24.46
C GLU A 29 5.25 5.56 -23.52
N LEU A 30 4.69 6.74 -23.77
CA LEU A 30 4.82 7.88 -22.86
C LEU A 30 4.09 7.62 -21.53
N ALA A 31 2.90 7.03 -21.56
CA ALA A 31 2.19 6.63 -20.35
C ALA A 31 2.99 5.61 -19.51
N ARG A 32 3.59 4.60 -20.18
CA ARG A 32 4.48 3.63 -19.52
C ARG A 32 5.69 4.29 -18.88
N ALA A 33 6.32 5.25 -19.55
CA ALA A 33 7.47 5.97 -19.00
C ALA A 33 7.08 6.69 -17.70
N TYR A 34 5.98 7.43 -17.70
CA TYR A 34 5.51 8.12 -16.51
C TYR A 34 5.10 7.17 -15.37
N LEU A 35 4.50 6.02 -15.67
CA LEU A 35 4.16 5.02 -14.64
C LEU A 35 5.41 4.38 -14.02
N ARG A 36 6.48 4.16 -14.81
CA ARG A 36 7.77 3.70 -14.28
C ARG A 36 8.42 4.76 -13.38
N ASP A 37 8.43 6.02 -13.81
CA ASP A 37 8.97 7.14 -13.01
C ASP A 37 8.20 7.30 -11.68
N ALA A 38 6.91 6.99 -11.67
CA ALA A 38 6.08 7.01 -10.47
C ALA A 38 6.34 5.83 -9.51
N GLY A 39 7.11 4.81 -9.92
CA GLY A 39 7.23 3.55 -9.19
C GLY A 39 5.86 2.86 -9.03
N ALA A 40 5.00 2.94 -10.04
CA ALA A 40 3.61 2.51 -9.92
C ALA A 40 3.49 1.01 -9.60
N GLY A 41 4.40 0.18 -10.11
CA GLY A 41 4.41 -1.26 -9.85
C GLY A 41 4.68 -1.58 -8.38
N GLU A 42 5.74 -1.01 -7.82
CA GLU A 42 6.15 -1.16 -6.43
C GLU A 42 5.08 -0.60 -5.49
N ARG A 43 4.50 0.55 -5.83
CA ARG A 43 3.41 1.15 -5.04
C ARG A 43 2.14 0.30 -5.04
N ILE A 44 1.75 -0.27 -6.19
CA ILE A 44 0.60 -1.17 -6.26
C ILE A 44 0.87 -2.45 -5.46
N HIS A 45 2.08 -3.01 -5.58
CA HIS A 45 2.48 -4.19 -4.82
C HIS A 45 2.43 -3.95 -3.31
N HIS A 46 3.05 -2.85 -2.84
CA HIS A 46 3.01 -2.44 -1.44
C HIS A 46 1.58 -2.16 -0.97
N ALA A 47 0.76 -1.44 -1.76
CA ALA A 47 -0.64 -1.18 -1.40
C ALA A 47 -1.46 -2.47 -1.27
N ALA A 48 -1.23 -3.45 -2.16
CA ALA A 48 -1.85 -4.76 -2.07
C ALA A 48 -1.38 -5.54 -0.83
N GLN A 49 -0.09 -5.45 -0.47
CA GLN A 49 0.44 -6.04 0.76
C GLN A 49 -0.21 -5.43 2.00
N VAL A 50 -0.21 -4.10 2.11
CA VAL A 50 -0.83 -3.37 3.21
C VAL A 50 -2.31 -3.72 3.34
N GLN A 51 -3.04 -3.81 2.21
CA GLN A 51 -4.43 -4.22 2.22
C GLN A 51 -4.61 -5.65 2.77
N ARG A 52 -3.76 -6.61 2.37
CA ARG A 52 -3.78 -7.98 2.90
C ARG A 52 -3.51 -8.01 4.40
N CYS A 53 -2.52 -7.26 4.87
CA CYS A 53 -2.21 -7.11 6.29
C CYS A 53 -3.41 -6.54 7.07
N GLN A 54 -4.04 -5.48 6.55
CA GLN A 54 -5.22 -4.87 7.17
C GLN A 54 -6.42 -5.83 7.24
N GLN A 55 -6.65 -6.60 6.17
CA GLN A 55 -7.72 -7.60 6.14
C GLN A 55 -7.49 -8.73 7.14
N ALA A 56 -6.25 -9.20 7.28
CA ALA A 56 -5.89 -10.19 8.30
C ALA A 56 -6.09 -9.60 9.70
N LEU A 57 -5.55 -8.41 9.95
CA LEU A 57 -5.67 -7.67 11.21
C LEU A 57 -7.12 -7.45 11.65
N ALA A 58 -8.01 -7.15 10.71
CA ALA A 58 -9.44 -6.92 10.96
C ALA A 58 -10.17 -8.16 11.49
N GLN A 59 -9.60 -9.36 11.33
CA GLN A 59 -10.15 -10.60 11.92
C GLN A 59 -9.73 -10.79 13.38
N GLY A 60 -8.76 -10.01 13.86
CA GLY A 60 -8.29 -10.02 15.24
C GLY A 60 -9.15 -9.13 16.16
N LYS A 61 -9.16 -9.46 17.45
CA LYS A 61 -9.75 -8.63 18.51
C LYS A 61 -8.63 -7.94 19.27
N ALA A 62 -8.60 -6.62 19.19
CA ALA A 62 -7.62 -5.81 19.90
C ALA A 62 -8.05 -5.59 21.36
N ARG A 63 -7.09 -5.70 22.28
CA ARG A 63 -7.24 -5.33 23.69
C ARG A 63 -6.01 -4.56 24.15
N ARG A 64 -6.20 -3.41 24.80
CA ARG A 64 -5.09 -2.68 25.43
C ARG A 64 -4.64 -3.41 26.70
N VAL A 65 -3.33 -3.65 26.82
CA VAL A 65 -2.72 -4.29 28.01
C VAL A 65 -1.84 -3.33 28.81
N SER A 66 -1.33 -2.27 28.19
CA SER A 66 -0.62 -1.16 28.84
C SER A 66 -0.79 0.14 28.04
N ASP A 67 -0.23 1.25 28.51
CA ASP A 67 -0.29 2.53 27.80
C ASP A 67 0.38 2.51 26.42
N GLN A 68 1.32 1.59 26.20
CA GLN A 68 2.08 1.47 24.95
C GLN A 68 1.89 0.13 24.24
N THR A 69 1.00 -0.72 24.73
CA THR A 69 0.89 -2.10 24.23
C THR A 69 -0.57 -2.51 24.03
N ILE A 70 -0.83 -3.05 22.85
CA ILE A 70 -2.10 -3.66 22.45
C ILE A 70 -1.81 -5.11 22.08
N GLU A 71 -2.62 -6.01 22.62
CA GLU A 71 -2.64 -7.41 22.25
C GLU A 71 -3.73 -7.64 21.19
N ILE A 72 -3.47 -8.50 20.23
CA ILE A 72 -4.42 -8.85 19.16
C ILE A 72 -4.64 -10.35 19.20
N ALA A 73 -5.87 -10.75 19.57
CA ALA A 73 -6.25 -12.15 19.63
C ALA A 73 -6.97 -12.55 18.33
N PHE A 74 -6.46 -13.57 17.65
CA PHE A 74 -7.10 -14.14 16.46
C PHE A 74 -8.00 -15.33 16.82
N PRO A 75 -9.06 -15.60 16.06
CA PRO A 75 -9.98 -16.71 16.33
C PRO A 75 -9.39 -18.09 16.00
N SER A 76 -8.24 -18.15 15.31
CA SER A 76 -7.51 -19.40 15.09
C SER A 76 -6.01 -19.14 14.98
N CYS A 77 -5.21 -20.14 15.37
CA CYS A 77 -3.75 -20.14 15.23
C CYS A 77 -3.33 -19.91 13.76
N ARG A 78 -4.02 -20.54 12.81
CA ARG A 78 -3.75 -20.37 11.37
C ARG A 78 -3.81 -18.90 10.94
N LEU A 79 -4.78 -18.13 11.42
CA LEU A 79 -4.92 -16.72 11.04
C LEU A 79 -3.84 -15.83 11.70
N ALA A 80 -3.43 -16.17 12.92
CA ALA A 80 -2.28 -15.54 13.55
C ALA A 80 -1.00 -15.76 12.71
N CYS A 81 -0.74 -17.01 12.29
CA CYS A 81 0.40 -17.32 11.43
C CYS A 81 0.37 -16.55 10.10
N VAL A 82 -0.80 -16.48 9.43
CA VAL A 82 -0.94 -15.72 8.18
C VAL A 82 -0.63 -14.23 8.39
N PHE A 83 -1.10 -13.64 9.49
CA PHE A 83 -0.80 -12.24 9.81
C PHE A 83 0.70 -12.03 10.06
N GLU A 84 1.34 -12.93 10.81
CA GLU A 84 2.78 -12.89 11.09
C GLU A 84 3.62 -13.03 9.82
N GLU A 85 3.25 -13.94 8.91
CA GLU A 85 3.91 -14.12 7.60
C GLU A 85 3.82 -12.84 6.76
N LEU A 86 2.62 -12.24 6.67
CA LEU A 86 2.41 -11.01 5.92
C LEU A 86 3.20 -9.82 6.47
N LEU A 87 3.38 -9.74 7.80
CA LEU A 87 4.23 -8.73 8.44
C LEU A 87 5.73 -8.94 8.16
N GLN A 88 6.18 -10.20 8.13
CA GLN A 88 7.58 -10.51 7.82
C GLN A 88 7.93 -10.22 6.36
N GLU A 89 6.98 -10.42 5.45
CA GLU A 89 7.13 -10.02 4.04
C GLU A 89 7.26 -8.50 3.89
N ASP A 90 6.51 -7.72 4.67
CA ASP A 90 6.57 -6.26 4.66
C ASP A 90 7.91 -5.74 5.22
N ALA A 91 8.43 -6.36 6.28
CA ALA A 91 9.70 -5.98 6.91
C ALA A 91 10.96 -6.29 6.08
N ARG A 92 10.85 -7.08 5.01
CA ARG A 92 11.97 -7.46 4.12
C ARG A 92 12.10 -6.56 2.89
N GLN A 93 11.15 -5.64 2.66
CA GLN A 93 11.19 -4.66 1.57
C GLN A 93 11.93 -3.39 2.00
#